data_AF-A0A1F8FS34-F1
#
_entry.id   AF-A0A1F8FS34-F1
#
_cell.length_a   1.000
_cell.length_b   1.000
_cell.length_c   1.000
_cell.angle_alpha   90.00
_cell.angle_beta   90.00
_cell.angle_gamma   90.00
#
_symmetry.space_group_name_H-M   'P 1'
#
loop_
_entity.id
_entity.type
_entity.pdbx_description
1 polymer ?
#
loop_
_entity_poly.entity_id
_entity_poly.type
_entity_poly.pdbx_seq_one_letter_code
_entity_poly.pdbx_strand_id
1 'polypeptide(L)'
;MKQYLVKGQSLLEIIVAVALFSMAAAFVGSIILDALTVSSDGGEYSEALHRLSEGVEAVRSIRDFAWNELTFNQSGLSNAGGTWSFLGEGTTEQFGGLSRTIVFQNVCRDSGRAITSCPGLYTDPHTKTMTATVSWQGWTGIPKSLTQTLNLTNWLSRGWAEDILADFGDGEFTGTAASSTMTNDGSVILAAQ
;
A
#
# COMPACT_ATOMS: atom_id res chain seq x y z
N MET A 1 65.22 1.76 44.84
CA MET A 1 65.18 0.54 44.01
C MET A 1 65.60 0.91 42.59
N LYS A 2 66.71 0.36 42.11
CA LYS A 2 67.29 0.68 40.80
C LYS A 2 66.68 -0.29 39.78
N GLN A 3 65.80 0.19 38.91
CA GLN A 3 65.21 -0.62 37.85
C GLN A 3 66.25 -0.86 36.76
N TYR A 4 66.65 -2.11 36.57
CA TYR A 4 67.54 -2.52 35.50
C TYR A 4 66.69 -2.77 34.25
N LEU A 5 66.66 -1.80 33.33
CA LEU A 5 66.10 -2.00 32.00
C LEU A 5 67.00 -2.98 31.24
N VAL A 6 66.52 -4.21 31.06
CA VAL A 6 67.19 -5.24 30.26
C VAL A 6 67.13 -4.79 28.80
N LYS A 7 68.30 -4.61 28.18
CA LYS A 7 68.41 -4.18 26.77
C LYS A 7 67.72 -5.22 25.87
N GLY A 8 66.51 -4.90 25.42
CA GLY A 8 65.61 -5.80 24.67
C GLY A 8 64.13 -5.59 24.99
N GLN A 9 63.79 -5.15 26.20
CA GLN A 9 62.40 -4.89 26.62
C GLN A 9 61.72 -3.76 25.81
N SER A 10 62.46 -2.69 25.50
CA SER A 10 61.91 -1.56 24.71
C SER A 10 61.52 -1.95 23.27
N LEU A 11 62.22 -2.91 22.66
CA LEU A 11 61.86 -3.42 21.33
C LEU A 11 60.57 -4.23 21.39
N LEU A 12 60.43 -5.10 22.40
CA LEU A 12 59.20 -5.87 22.64
C LEU A 12 58.00 -4.95 22.88
N GLU A 13 58.18 -3.91 23.70
CA GLU A 13 57.13 -2.94 24.03
C GLU A 13 56.61 -2.20 22.79
N ILE A 14 57.51 -1.78 21.89
CA ILE A 14 57.12 -1.14 20.63
C ILE A 14 56.34 -2.14 19.75
N ILE A 15 56.78 -3.39 19.64
CA ILE A 15 56.08 -4.41 18.84
C ILE A 15 54.66 -4.64 19.38
N VAL A 16 54.52 -4.79 20.70
CA VAL A 16 53.22 -4.97 21.34
C VAL A 16 52.35 -3.73 21.19
N ALA A 17 52.91 -2.53 21.38
CA ALA A 17 52.18 -1.27 21.22
C ALA A 17 51.66 -1.10 19.79
N VAL A 18 52.48 -1.40 18.78
CA VAL A 18 52.06 -1.34 17.37
C VAL A 18 51.00 -2.38 17.05
N ALA A 19 51.10 -3.59 17.60
CA ALA A 19 50.09 -4.64 17.42
C ALA A 19 48.73 -4.26 18.03
N LEU A 20 48.74 -3.68 19.24
CA LEU A 20 47.51 -3.21 19.88
C LEU A 20 46.93 -1.99 19.16
N PHE A 21 47.78 -1.06 18.73
CA PHE A 21 47.36 0.12 17.99
C PHE A 21 46.74 -0.25 16.64
N SER A 22 47.35 -1.17 15.88
CA SER A 22 46.80 -1.59 14.59
C SER A 22 45.46 -2.32 14.74
N MET A 23 45.32 -3.15 15.77
CA MET A 23 44.06 -3.81 16.10
C MET A 23 42.96 -2.81 16.46
N ALA A 24 43.27 -1.81 17.29
CA ALA A 24 42.35 -0.75 17.64
C ALA A 24 41.96 0.12 16.43
N ALA A 25 42.93 0.48 15.59
CA ALA A 25 42.70 1.26 14.38
C ALA A 25 41.80 0.53 13.38
N ALA A 26 42.00 -0.79 13.20
CA ALA A 26 41.15 -1.61 12.33
C ALA A 26 39.70 -1.67 12.85
N PHE A 27 39.51 -1.84 14.16
CA PHE A 27 38.19 -1.87 14.78
C PHE A 27 37.44 -0.54 14.67
N VAL A 28 38.13 0.59 14.90
CA VAL A 28 37.53 1.92 14.72
C VAL A 28 37.21 2.16 13.25
N GLY A 29 38.10 1.75 12.34
CA GLY A 29 37.88 1.84 10.90
C GLY A 29 36.63 1.09 10.45
N SER A 30 36.42 -0.14 10.91
CA SER A 30 35.22 -0.91 10.55
C SER A 30 33.94 -0.25 11.07
N ILE A 31 33.93 0.26 12.30
CA ILE A 31 32.75 0.95 12.86
C ILE A 31 32.37 2.19 12.03
N ILE A 32 33.35 2.97 11.58
CA ILE A 32 33.09 4.17 10.78
C ILE A 32 32.47 3.80 9.42
N LEU A 33 32.99 2.76 8.76
CA LEU A 33 32.44 2.30 7.49
C LEU A 33 31.02 1.76 7.65
N ASP A 34 30.77 0.99 8.71
CA ASP A 34 29.44 0.48 9.04
C ASP A 34 28.47 1.64 9.33
N ALA A 35 28.89 2.66 10.09
CA ALA A 35 28.06 3.82 10.38
C ALA A 35 27.65 4.61 9.11
N LEU A 36 28.56 4.75 8.15
CA LEU A 36 28.28 5.43 6.88
C LEU A 36 27.26 4.65 6.03
N THR A 37 27.41 3.32 5.95
CA THR A 37 26.46 2.48 5.20
C THR A 37 25.06 2.50 5.82
N VAL A 38 24.96 2.39 7.14
CA VAL A 38 23.69 2.49 7.88
C VAL A 38 23.03 3.86 7.68
N SER A 39 23.82 4.95 7.65
CA SER A 39 23.28 6.30 7.43
C SER A 39 22.69 6.46 6.03
N SER A 40 23.35 5.94 4.98
CA SER A 40 22.84 5.99 3.61
C SER A 40 21.57 5.16 3.46
N ASP A 41 21.60 3.92 3.97
CA ASP A 41 20.46 3.01 3.96
C ASP A 41 19.24 3.59 4.69
N GLY A 42 19.46 4.29 5.81
CA GLY A 42 18.39 4.96 6.55
C GLY A 42 17.73 6.11 5.76
N GLY A 43 18.51 6.85 4.98
CA GLY A 43 18.01 7.90 4.10
C GLY A 43 17.10 7.37 3.00
N GLU A 44 17.59 6.37 2.25
CA GLU A 44 16.82 5.70 1.19
C GLU A 44 15.53 5.06 1.73
N TYR A 45 15.62 4.42 2.90
CA TYR A 45 14.46 3.82 3.56
C TYR A 45 13.41 4.87 3.93
N SER A 46 13.84 6.00 4.49
CA SER A 46 12.93 7.09 4.84
C SER A 46 12.26 7.70 3.61
N GLU A 47 12.99 7.87 2.51
CA GLU A 47 12.43 8.33 1.24
C GLU A 47 11.42 7.32 0.69
N ALA A 48 11.76 6.03 0.66
CA ALA A 48 10.88 4.98 0.20
C ALA A 48 9.59 4.92 1.03
N LEU A 49 9.68 5.09 2.35
CA LEU A 49 8.52 5.17 3.24
C LEU A 49 7.62 6.38 2.92
N HIS A 50 8.22 7.55 2.67
CA HIS A 50 7.47 8.74 2.27
C HIS A 50 6.73 8.52 0.93
N ARG A 51 7.42 7.96 -0.07
CA ARG A 51 6.82 7.62 -1.38
C ARG A 51 5.73 6.57 -1.28
N LEU A 52 5.88 5.60 -0.37
CA LEU A 52 4.84 4.61 -0.12
C LEU A 52 3.58 5.28 0.47
N SER A 53 3.75 6.11 1.50
CA SER A 53 2.65 6.85 2.12
C SER A 53 1.96 7.80 1.14
N GLU A 54 2.73 8.55 0.34
CA GLU A 54 2.21 9.41 -0.73
C GLU A 54 1.39 8.62 -1.74
N GLY A 55 1.84 7.41 -2.11
CA GLY A 55 1.14 6.56 -3.06
C GLY A 55 -0.20 6.06 -2.51
N VAL A 56 -0.27 5.75 -1.22
CA VAL A 56 -1.52 5.40 -0.55
C VAL A 56 -2.51 6.56 -0.56
N GLU A 57 -2.05 7.78 -0.22
CA GLU A 57 -2.94 8.95 -0.26
C GLU A 57 -3.35 9.32 -1.70
N ALA A 58 -2.46 9.16 -2.68
CA ALA A 58 -2.79 9.33 -4.09
C ALA A 58 -3.91 8.40 -4.53
N VAL A 59 -3.82 7.10 -4.17
CA VAL A 59 -4.88 6.13 -4.49
C VAL A 59 -6.19 6.47 -3.78
N ARG A 60 -6.15 6.97 -2.53
CA ARG A 60 -7.37 7.45 -1.84
C ARG A 60 -7.97 8.67 -2.52
N SER A 61 -7.14 9.60 -3.00
CA SER A 61 -7.61 10.74 -3.78
C SER A 61 -8.30 10.31 -5.07
N ILE A 62 -7.73 9.34 -5.80
CA ILE A 62 -8.34 8.79 -7.02
C ILE A 62 -9.65 8.07 -6.68
N ARG A 63 -9.65 7.25 -5.62
CA ARG A 63 -10.83 6.54 -5.11
C ARG A 63 -12.01 7.49 -4.86
N ASP A 64 -11.74 8.63 -4.21
CA ASP A 64 -12.77 9.59 -3.81
C ASP A 64 -13.33 10.36 -5.02
N PHE A 65 -12.54 10.53 -6.07
CA PHE A 65 -12.96 11.16 -7.33
C PHE A 65 -13.66 10.19 -8.29
N ALA A 66 -13.08 9.01 -8.50
CA ALA A 66 -13.48 8.07 -9.55
C ALA A 66 -13.21 6.61 -9.14
N TRP A 67 -14.11 6.06 -8.31
CA TRP A 67 -14.03 4.64 -7.88
C TRP A 67 -13.94 3.65 -9.05
N ASN A 68 -14.57 3.98 -10.17
CA ASN A 68 -14.60 3.16 -11.38
C ASN A 68 -13.24 3.06 -12.10
N GLU A 69 -12.23 3.87 -11.74
CA GLU A 69 -10.87 3.76 -12.29
C GLU A 69 -10.02 2.70 -11.57
N LEU A 70 -10.47 2.15 -10.44
CA LEU A 70 -9.76 1.12 -9.67
C LEU A 70 -9.97 -0.28 -10.29
N THR A 71 -9.68 -0.38 -11.58
CA THR A 71 -9.86 -1.59 -12.41
C THR A 71 -8.55 -2.27 -12.76
N PHE A 72 -7.43 -1.57 -12.65
CA PHE A 72 -6.13 -2.09 -13.05
C PHE A 72 -5.66 -3.21 -12.12
N ASN A 73 -5.04 -4.27 -12.66
CA ASN A 73 -4.39 -5.26 -11.81
C ASN A 73 -3.08 -4.70 -11.25
N GLN A 74 -2.32 -3.99 -12.09
CA GLN A 74 -1.13 -3.25 -11.70
C GLN A 74 -1.08 -1.91 -12.42
N SER A 75 -0.71 -0.84 -11.72
CA SER A 75 -0.44 0.46 -12.33
C SER A 75 0.57 1.29 -11.55
N GLY A 76 1.28 2.19 -12.23
CA GLY A 76 1.99 3.31 -11.62
C GLY A 76 1.06 4.50 -11.41
N LEU A 77 1.52 5.49 -10.64
CA LEU A 77 0.80 6.76 -10.46
C LEU A 77 1.46 7.87 -11.27
N SER A 78 0.70 8.94 -11.49
CA SER A 78 1.17 10.20 -12.06
C SER A 78 0.52 11.34 -11.32
N ASN A 79 1.25 12.43 -11.10
CA ASN A 79 0.69 13.68 -10.59
C ASN A 79 0.86 14.77 -11.64
N ALA A 80 -0.26 15.30 -12.13
CA ALA A 80 -0.27 16.45 -13.02
C ALA A 80 -1.04 17.59 -12.35
N GLY A 81 -0.33 18.66 -11.97
CA GLY A 81 -0.94 19.86 -11.41
C GLY A 81 -1.68 19.63 -10.08
N GLY A 82 -1.24 18.68 -9.27
CA GLY A 82 -1.86 18.34 -7.99
C GLY A 82 -2.97 17.29 -8.08
N THR A 83 -3.32 16.82 -9.29
CA THR A 83 -4.29 15.73 -9.49
C THR A 83 -3.55 14.43 -9.73
N TRP A 84 -3.91 13.40 -8.97
CA TRP A 84 -3.38 12.06 -9.13
C TRP A 84 -4.19 11.26 -10.16
N SER A 85 -3.50 10.48 -10.98
CA SER A 85 -4.10 9.53 -11.91
C SER A 85 -3.23 8.28 -12.06
N PHE A 86 -3.81 7.20 -12.58
CA PHE A 86 -3.06 6.00 -12.95
C PHE A 86 -2.37 6.18 -14.30
N LEU A 87 -1.17 5.62 -14.44
CA LEU A 87 -0.42 5.62 -15.70
C LEU A 87 -0.97 4.58 -16.71
N GLY A 88 -1.72 3.58 -16.23
CA GLY A 88 -2.31 2.50 -17.03
C GLY A 88 -1.87 1.11 -16.61
N GLU A 89 -2.45 0.07 -17.21
CA GLU A 89 -2.20 -1.33 -16.84
C GLU A 89 -0.74 -1.74 -17.07
N GLY A 90 -0.16 -2.48 -16.11
CA GLY A 90 1.19 -3.03 -16.19
C GLY A 90 2.30 -1.97 -16.10
N THR A 91 1.97 -0.72 -15.79
CA THR A 91 2.94 0.36 -15.65
C THR A 91 3.57 0.36 -14.25
N THR A 92 4.73 1.01 -14.17
CA THR A 92 5.47 1.26 -12.94
C THR A 92 5.91 2.71 -12.96
N GLU A 93 5.71 3.39 -11.85
CA GLU A 93 6.15 4.77 -11.68
C GLU A 93 7.61 4.79 -11.22
N GLN A 94 8.39 5.74 -11.73
CA GLN A 94 9.83 5.84 -11.50
C GLN A 94 10.19 7.22 -10.95
N PHE A 95 10.97 7.25 -9.87
CA PHE A 95 11.43 8.48 -9.23
C PHE A 95 12.87 8.33 -8.76
N GLY A 96 13.81 8.81 -9.58
CA GLY A 96 15.23 8.61 -9.31
C GLY A 96 15.57 7.12 -9.29
N GLY A 97 16.07 6.63 -8.16
CA GLY A 97 16.41 5.21 -7.94
C GLY A 97 15.28 4.33 -7.37
N LEU A 98 14.10 4.91 -7.14
CA LEU A 98 12.93 4.19 -6.60
C LEU A 98 11.92 3.92 -7.70
N SER A 99 11.27 2.76 -7.60
CA SER A 99 10.13 2.40 -8.42
C SER A 99 8.91 2.07 -7.57
N ARG A 100 7.72 2.50 -8.00
CA ARG A 100 6.46 2.28 -7.27
C ARG A 100 5.43 1.59 -8.16
N THR A 101 4.80 0.56 -7.62
CA THR A 101 3.68 -0.14 -8.24
C THR A 101 2.50 -0.22 -7.28
N ILE A 102 1.29 -0.05 -7.83
CA ILE A 102 0.03 -0.24 -7.13
C ILE A 102 -0.68 -1.42 -7.76
N VAL A 103 -1.10 -2.38 -6.93
CA VAL A 103 -1.82 -3.58 -7.36
C VAL A 103 -3.20 -3.58 -6.72
N PHE A 104 -4.25 -3.83 -7.51
CA PHE A 104 -5.60 -4.00 -7.00
C PHE A 104 -6.07 -5.44 -7.11
N GLN A 105 -6.78 -5.87 -6.10
CA GLN A 105 -7.40 -7.19 -6.03
C GLN A 105 -8.86 -7.04 -5.60
N ASN A 106 -9.72 -7.83 -6.22
CA ASN A 106 -11.11 -7.92 -5.82
C ASN A 106 -11.23 -8.69 -4.50
N VAL A 107 -12.23 -8.32 -3.72
CA VAL A 107 -12.58 -8.97 -2.46
C VAL A 107 -13.94 -9.66 -2.63
N CYS A 108 -14.11 -10.81 -1.98
CA CYS A 108 -15.38 -11.54 -2.02
C CYS A 108 -16.06 -11.50 -0.65
N ARG A 109 -17.38 -11.75 -0.61
CA ARG A 109 -18.14 -11.91 0.62
C ARG A 109 -18.66 -13.33 0.80
N ASP A 110 -18.72 -13.80 2.04
CA ASP A 110 -19.33 -15.08 2.41
C ASP A 110 -20.85 -14.95 2.66
N SER A 111 -21.50 -16.04 3.05
CA SER A 111 -22.93 -16.05 3.39
C SER A 111 -23.28 -15.18 4.60
N GLY A 112 -22.32 -14.93 5.49
CA GLY A 112 -22.43 -14.00 6.62
C GLY A 112 -22.18 -12.54 6.22
N ARG A 113 -21.98 -12.25 4.94
CA ARG A 113 -21.59 -10.93 4.40
C ARG A 113 -20.22 -10.45 4.90
N ALA A 114 -19.39 -11.31 5.48
CA ALA A 114 -18.04 -10.97 5.89
C ALA A 114 -17.08 -10.97 4.68
N ILE A 115 -16.03 -10.14 4.74
CA ILE A 115 -14.96 -10.11 3.73
C ILE A 115 -14.15 -11.41 3.80
N THR A 116 -13.97 -12.06 2.66
CA THR A 116 -13.18 -13.29 2.50
C THR A 116 -12.37 -13.27 1.21
N SER A 117 -11.37 -14.14 1.10
CA SER A 117 -10.60 -14.35 -0.13
C SER A 117 -11.49 -14.98 -1.21
N CYS A 118 -11.29 -14.59 -2.46
CA CYS A 118 -12.04 -15.17 -3.57
C CYS A 118 -11.58 -16.61 -3.91
N PRO A 119 -12.50 -17.50 -4.35
CA PRO A 119 -13.94 -17.25 -4.56
C PRO A 119 -14.75 -17.28 -3.24
N GLY A 120 -15.67 -16.32 -3.08
CA GLY A 120 -16.70 -16.33 -2.04
C GLY A 120 -18.09 -16.61 -2.63
N LEU A 121 -19.14 -16.15 -1.95
CA LEU A 121 -20.51 -16.20 -2.48
C LEU A 121 -20.70 -15.23 -3.65
N TYR A 122 -20.17 -14.00 -3.52
CA TYR A 122 -20.16 -12.99 -4.57
C TYR A 122 -18.96 -12.03 -4.39
N THR A 123 -18.54 -11.38 -5.48
CA THR A 123 -17.52 -10.32 -5.46
C THR A 123 -18.11 -9.01 -4.96
N ASP A 124 -17.46 -8.34 -4.00
CA ASP A 124 -17.92 -7.05 -3.49
C ASP A 124 -17.54 -5.91 -4.46
N PRO A 125 -18.50 -5.23 -5.10
CA PRO A 125 -18.21 -4.12 -6.01
C PRO A 125 -17.73 -2.84 -5.28
N HIS A 126 -17.98 -2.73 -3.97
CA HIS A 126 -17.68 -1.55 -3.16
C HIS A 126 -16.45 -1.72 -2.27
N THR A 127 -15.74 -2.86 -2.36
CA THR A 127 -14.50 -3.09 -1.62
C THR A 127 -13.43 -3.66 -2.52
N LYS A 128 -12.23 -3.10 -2.47
CA LYS A 128 -11.03 -3.60 -3.18
C LYS A 128 -9.83 -3.60 -2.26
N THR A 129 -8.99 -4.61 -2.35
CA THR A 129 -7.69 -4.60 -1.68
C THR A 129 -6.68 -3.92 -2.61
N MET A 130 -5.97 -2.93 -2.08
CA MET A 130 -4.87 -2.26 -2.76
C MET A 130 -3.57 -2.64 -2.07
N THR A 131 -2.55 -2.95 -2.85
CA THR A 131 -1.19 -3.19 -2.38
C THR A 131 -0.24 -2.25 -3.10
N ALA A 132 0.37 -1.32 -2.37
CA ALA A 132 1.38 -0.42 -2.87
C ALA A 132 2.75 -1.00 -2.54
N THR A 133 3.64 -1.07 -3.51
CA THR A 133 5.01 -1.54 -3.34
C THR A 133 5.98 -0.51 -3.87
N VAL A 134 6.97 -0.15 -3.07
CA VAL A 134 8.12 0.68 -3.47
C VAL A 134 9.35 -0.19 -3.43
N SER A 135 10.12 -0.24 -4.50
CA SER A 135 11.38 -0.99 -4.58
C SER A 135 12.52 -0.10 -5.04
N TRP A 136 13.71 -0.39 -4.53
CA TRP A 136 14.94 0.33 -4.87
C TRP A 136 16.15 -0.59 -4.73
N GLN A 137 17.26 -0.17 -5.31
CA GLN A 137 18.54 -0.86 -5.20
C GLN A 137 19.33 -0.26 -4.05
N GLY A 138 19.59 -1.03 -2.99
CA GLY A 138 20.42 -0.55 -1.89
C GLY A 138 21.89 -0.38 -2.30
N TRP A 139 22.67 0.34 -1.50
CA TRP A 139 24.08 0.62 -1.76
C TRP A 139 24.92 -0.64 -2.05
N THR A 140 24.60 -1.76 -1.40
CA THR A 140 25.28 -3.06 -1.58
C THR A 140 24.86 -3.82 -2.84
N GLY A 141 23.98 -3.23 -3.67
CA GLY A 141 23.39 -3.89 -4.84
C GLY A 141 22.32 -4.93 -4.48
N ILE A 142 21.88 -4.98 -3.22
CA ILE A 142 20.79 -5.86 -2.78
C ILE A 142 19.47 -5.11 -3.01
N PRO A 143 18.51 -5.70 -3.75
CA PRO A 143 17.21 -5.07 -3.94
C PRO A 143 16.44 -5.03 -2.62
N LYS A 144 15.87 -3.86 -2.32
CA LYS A 144 15.05 -3.61 -1.14
C LYS A 144 13.64 -3.22 -1.60
N SER A 145 12.65 -3.56 -0.79
CA SER A 145 11.26 -3.17 -1.05
C SER A 145 10.48 -2.94 0.23
N LEU A 146 9.49 -2.07 0.13
CA LEU A 146 8.48 -1.79 1.15
C LEU A 146 7.11 -1.99 0.54
N THR A 147 6.23 -2.65 1.28
CA THR A 147 4.88 -2.96 0.81
C THR A 147 3.85 -2.56 1.87
N GLN A 148 2.78 -1.92 1.42
CA GLN A 148 1.62 -1.59 2.25
C GLN A 148 0.35 -2.07 1.58
N THR A 149 -0.43 -2.90 2.28
CA THR A 149 -1.71 -3.43 1.82
C THR A 149 -2.84 -2.86 2.66
N LEU A 150 -3.91 -2.41 2.02
CA LEU A 150 -5.11 -1.93 2.70
C LEU A 150 -6.38 -2.19 1.88
N ASN A 151 -7.52 -2.21 2.56
CA ASN A 151 -8.81 -2.31 1.91
C ASN A 151 -9.39 -0.91 1.67
N LEU A 152 -9.72 -0.63 0.42
CA LEU A 152 -10.45 0.56 0.00
C LEU A 152 -11.93 0.22 -0.02
N THR A 153 -12.77 1.13 0.47
CA THR A 153 -14.23 1.00 0.46
C THR A 153 -14.87 2.22 -0.20
N ASN A 154 -15.90 1.97 -1.02
CA ASN A 154 -16.73 3.01 -1.62
C ASN A 154 -17.95 3.31 -0.76
N TRP A 155 -17.72 3.90 0.40
CA TRP A 155 -18.76 4.17 1.39
C TRP A 155 -19.74 5.28 0.96
N LEU A 156 -19.32 6.15 0.03
CA LEU A 156 -20.15 7.21 -0.55
C LEU A 156 -21.09 6.71 -1.66
N SER A 157 -20.92 5.46 -2.10
CA SER A 157 -21.78 4.90 -3.13
C SER A 157 -23.23 4.88 -2.67
N ARG A 158 -24.11 5.50 -3.46
CA ARG A 158 -25.55 5.41 -3.27
C ARG A 158 -26.08 4.31 -4.17
N GLY A 159 -26.49 3.21 -3.57
CA GLY A 159 -27.36 2.24 -4.23
C GLY A 159 -28.76 2.82 -4.27
N TRP A 160 -29.31 2.98 -5.47
CA TRP A 160 -30.76 3.11 -5.65
C TRP A 160 -31.29 1.67 -5.80
N ALA A 161 -32.22 1.29 -4.94
CA ALA A 161 -33.02 0.10 -5.13
C ALA A 161 -34.42 0.62 -5.43
N GLU A 162 -34.92 0.34 -6.63
CA GLU A 162 -36.32 0.63 -6.95
C GLU A 162 -37.22 -0.35 -6.22
N ASP A 163 -38.34 0.18 -5.75
CA ASP A 163 -39.44 -0.66 -5.30
C ASP A 163 -40.03 -1.34 -6.54
N ILE A 164 -40.23 -2.64 -6.49
CA ILE A 164 -40.85 -3.41 -7.57
C ILE A 164 -42.30 -3.71 -7.22
N LEU A 165 -43.11 -4.05 -8.23
CA LEU A 165 -44.50 -4.45 -8.02
C LEU A 165 -44.70 -5.48 -6.89
N ALA A 166 -43.75 -6.40 -6.71
CA ALA A 166 -43.80 -7.41 -5.65
C ALA A 166 -43.74 -6.82 -4.24
N ASP A 167 -43.05 -5.69 -4.05
CA ASP A 167 -42.94 -5.02 -2.74
C ASP A 167 -44.28 -4.42 -2.29
N PHE A 168 -45.20 -4.21 -3.24
CA PHE A 168 -46.55 -3.73 -2.97
C PHE A 168 -47.59 -4.85 -2.87
N GLY A 169 -47.19 -6.12 -2.98
CA GLY A 169 -48.12 -7.26 -3.02
C GLY A 169 -48.73 -7.69 -1.69
N ASP A 170 -48.23 -7.18 -0.56
CA ASP A 170 -48.69 -7.54 0.78
C ASP A 170 -49.93 -6.73 1.20
N GLY A 171 -50.96 -7.42 1.71
CA GLY A 171 -52.18 -6.82 2.27
C GLY A 171 -53.43 -6.95 1.39
N GLU A 172 -54.49 -6.24 1.77
CA GLU A 172 -55.74 -6.15 0.99
C GLU A 172 -55.86 -4.77 0.34
N PHE A 173 -56.11 -4.74 -0.97
CA PHE A 173 -56.36 -3.49 -1.70
C PHE A 173 -57.85 -3.16 -1.71
N THR A 174 -58.25 -2.04 -1.07
CA THR A 174 -59.62 -1.51 -1.14
C THR A 174 -59.60 -0.12 -1.76
N GLY A 175 -60.06 0.01 -3.01
CA GLY A 175 -60.04 1.28 -3.75
C GLY A 175 -58.66 1.67 -4.31
N THR A 176 -57.66 0.79 -4.16
CA THR A 176 -56.31 0.94 -4.72
C THR A 176 -55.91 -0.32 -5.49
N ALA A 177 -54.83 -0.27 -6.25
CA ALA A 177 -54.21 -1.42 -6.89
C ALA A 177 -52.71 -1.19 -7.00
N ALA A 178 -51.90 -2.24 -6.87
CA ALA A 178 -50.50 -2.17 -7.24
C ALA A 178 -50.36 -2.20 -8.77
N SER A 179 -49.50 -1.35 -9.32
CA SER A 179 -49.27 -1.21 -10.75
C SER A 179 -47.81 -0.92 -11.03
N SER A 180 -47.32 -1.38 -12.17
CA SER A 180 -45.99 -1.06 -12.69
C SER A 180 -46.12 -0.47 -14.09
N THR A 181 -45.37 0.60 -14.35
CA THR A 181 -45.35 1.25 -15.67
C THR A 181 -44.12 0.85 -16.49
N MET A 182 -43.08 0.35 -15.82
CA MET A 182 -41.83 -0.11 -16.42
C MET A 182 -41.39 -1.46 -15.84
N THR A 183 -40.44 -2.11 -16.51
CA THR A 183 -39.79 -3.32 -15.99
C THR A 183 -38.91 -2.94 -14.78
N ASN A 184 -39.23 -3.47 -13.60
CA ASN A 184 -38.58 -3.18 -12.30
C ASN A 184 -38.99 -1.85 -11.65
N ASP A 185 -40.28 -1.53 -11.72
CA ASP A 185 -40.93 -0.45 -10.97
C ASP A 185 -42.18 -1.02 -10.26
N GLY A 186 -42.65 -0.31 -9.24
CA GLY A 186 -43.82 -0.64 -8.44
C GLY A 186 -44.42 0.63 -7.86
N SER A 187 -45.74 0.77 -7.99
CA SER A 187 -46.47 1.90 -7.42
C SER A 187 -47.87 1.46 -6.99
N VAL A 188 -48.48 2.22 -6.06
CA VAL A 188 -49.89 2.06 -5.72
C VAL A 188 -50.69 3.13 -6.44
N ILE A 189 -51.65 2.69 -7.26
CA ILE A 189 -52.59 3.55 -7.97
C ILE A 189 -54.00 3.43 -7.37
N LEU A 190 -54.87 4.38 -7.69
CA LEU A 190 -56.30 4.24 -7.42
C LEU A 190 -56.89 3.16 -8.33
N ALA A 191 -57.71 2.28 -7.79
CA ALA A 191 -58.43 1.30 -8.60
C ALA A 191 -59.42 2.05 -9.50
N ALA A 192 -59.46 1.69 -10.80
CA ALA A 192 -60.53 2.16 -11.68
C ALA A 192 -61.87 1.66 -11.12
N GLN A 193 -62.83 2.58 -10.93
CA GLN A 193 -64.19 2.27 -10.47
C GLN A 193 -64.96 1.43 -11.49
#